data_AF-A0A3N7DS99-F1
#
_entry.id   AF-A0A3N7DS99-F1
#
_cell.length_a   1.000
_cell.length_b   1.000
_cell.length_c   1.000
_cell.angle_alpha   90.00
_cell.angle_beta   90.00
_cell.angle_gamma   90.00
#
_symmetry.space_group_name_H-M   'P 1'
#
loop_
_entity.id
_entity.type
_entity.pdbx_description
1 polymer ?
#
loop_
_entity_poly.entity_id
_entity_poly.type
_entity_poly.pdbx_seq_one_letter_code
_entity_poly.pdbx_strand_id
1 'polypeptide(L)'
;MNDMRKFLIIIIFFIFFLPLNSGAQNKYAVIIGINEYFDAPGVKSNRHNLKGCVNDALSIKSLLLNRFSFPKENITMLLNAAATEKNMTDAMLEILDKGKAGDAVVFFFCGHGVYIDNPATLKNPFKLGYSQAICMSNLYAPNHGCLVKDNTLKILFNRFVEKKLILTTLFDCCYSGNIAMGKEAPPMHNGYRYNEIEGNKDVPRGSIPFDMTTTLTIADTANIPRPSETKNSRFASLSACTNAEKALEIYDESGRSHGAFTKSLISVFERTKVDLSFSEVISRITNEVDIKQRLQQDPTYHFDSLRRYTNFIGLPLQKVTPSFMASCINIGSSTITLNAGYNDEIAFGNVFKSKDNKISLTILKVFADSSIATINPALIVKKGDVFVRSDPYRISAPLLKIFIPASNLNSAEFTSIFKREILPYTKNKGYQDYFNWTFDISSSTFLYTNQLNPHREISPMAKRGRFYVLMSIPKDLANAITTKLEKEQSIQLVNSPQEANLVLYLNYAVVSNDNKTPRFVFTYHEPLPPDNSSGAISRIRFYGYRATAPRLLLNRLALTALTNEIQQITYDAIRSKGTRWINMYAKKISY
;
A
#
# COMPACT_ATOMS: atom_id res chain seq x y z
N MET A 1 -24.10 33.03 -60.74
CA MET A 1 -23.18 32.00 -60.19
C MET A 1 -22.12 32.54 -59.22
N ASN A 2 -21.79 33.84 -59.22
CA ASN A 2 -20.77 34.39 -58.31
C ASN A 2 -21.28 34.77 -56.91
N ASP A 3 -22.55 35.15 -56.74
CA ASP A 3 -23.07 35.55 -55.42
C ASP A 3 -23.38 34.36 -54.50
N MET A 4 -23.81 33.23 -55.07
CA MET A 4 -24.06 32.01 -54.30
C MET A 4 -22.77 31.41 -53.73
N ARG A 5 -21.62 31.65 -54.39
CA ARG A 5 -20.29 31.19 -53.95
C ARG A 5 -19.73 32.04 -52.80
N LYS A 6 -20.03 33.35 -52.78
CA LYS A 6 -19.68 34.25 -51.66
C LYS A 6 -20.53 33.97 -50.43
N PHE A 7 -21.83 33.67 -50.60
CA PHE A 7 -22.71 33.31 -49.49
C PHE A 7 -22.33 31.97 -48.85
N LEU A 8 -21.90 30.98 -49.65
CA LEU A 8 -21.44 29.67 -49.14
C LEU A 8 -20.10 29.77 -48.38
N ILE A 9 -19.18 30.66 -48.80
CA ILE A 9 -17.89 30.86 -48.12
C ILE A 9 -18.08 31.59 -46.78
N ILE A 10 -19.04 32.52 -46.68
CA ILE A 10 -19.34 33.22 -45.42
C ILE A 10 -20.00 32.29 -44.40
N ILE A 11 -20.86 31.35 -44.83
CA ILE A 11 -21.44 30.33 -43.95
C ILE A 11 -20.37 29.32 -43.48
N ILE A 12 -19.42 28.94 -44.33
CA ILE A 12 -18.30 28.06 -43.94
C ILE A 12 -17.35 28.78 -42.97
N PHE A 13 -17.15 30.09 -43.10
CA PHE A 13 -16.35 30.87 -42.15
C PHE A 13 -17.05 31.08 -40.80
N PHE A 14 -18.38 31.19 -40.77
CA PHE A 14 -19.16 31.29 -39.52
C PHE A 14 -19.32 29.96 -38.77
N ILE A 15 -19.24 28.82 -39.47
CA ILE A 15 -19.29 27.48 -38.84
C ILE A 15 -17.92 27.09 -38.23
N PHE A 16 -16.81 27.68 -38.69
CA PHE A 16 -15.47 27.45 -38.11
C PHE A 16 -15.08 28.43 -36.99
N PHE A 17 -15.86 29.49 -36.77
CA PHE A 17 -15.64 30.50 -35.72
C PHE A 17 -16.86 30.69 -34.80
N LEU A 18 -17.66 29.64 -34.58
CA LEU A 18 -18.28 29.54 -33.26
C LEU A 18 -17.11 29.40 -32.27
N PRO A 19 -16.94 30.31 -31.30
CA PRO A 19 -16.19 29.93 -30.13
C PRO A 19 -16.98 28.74 -29.59
N LEU A 20 -16.45 27.53 -29.78
CA LEU A 20 -16.65 26.50 -28.79
C LEU A 20 -16.30 27.22 -27.51
N ASN A 21 -17.33 27.62 -26.77
CA ASN A 21 -17.24 27.90 -25.35
C ASN A 21 -16.69 26.61 -24.77
N SER A 22 -15.37 26.46 -24.87
CA SER A 22 -14.52 25.67 -24.04
C SER A 22 -14.55 26.40 -22.70
N GLY A 23 -15.75 26.46 -22.11
CA GLY A 23 -15.89 26.73 -20.70
C GLY A 23 -14.91 25.79 -20.03
N ALA A 24 -14.06 26.35 -19.18
CA ALA A 24 -13.05 25.57 -18.49
C ALA A 24 -13.71 24.29 -17.95
N GLN A 25 -13.16 23.14 -18.34
CA GLN A 25 -13.68 21.84 -17.94
C GLN A 25 -13.65 21.77 -16.43
N ASN A 26 -14.83 21.76 -15.80
CA ASN A 26 -14.92 21.80 -14.35
C ASN A 26 -14.54 20.44 -13.77
N LYS A 27 -14.12 20.47 -12.52
CA LYS A 27 -13.67 19.30 -11.77
C LYS A 27 -14.38 19.30 -10.44
N TYR A 28 -15.06 18.21 -10.11
CA TYR A 28 -15.84 18.06 -8.89
C TYR A 28 -15.48 16.77 -8.17
N ALA A 29 -15.53 16.77 -6.85
CA ALA A 29 -15.30 15.55 -6.10
C ALA A 29 -16.23 15.42 -4.89
N VAL A 30 -16.61 14.17 -4.59
CA VAL A 30 -17.18 13.77 -3.30
C VAL A 30 -16.21 12.77 -2.69
N ILE A 31 -15.66 13.11 -1.53
CA ILE A 31 -14.63 12.32 -0.85
C ILE A 31 -15.13 11.95 0.53
N ILE A 32 -15.20 10.65 0.79
CA ILE A 32 -15.83 10.07 1.98
C ILE A 32 -14.78 9.24 2.74
N GLY A 33 -14.62 9.52 4.03
CA GLY A 33 -13.71 8.80 4.91
C GLY A 33 -14.34 8.56 6.28
N ILE A 34 -14.49 7.29 6.68
CA ILE A 34 -15.18 6.91 7.91
C ILE A 34 -14.29 6.06 8.79
N ASN A 35 -13.77 6.65 9.87
CA ASN A 35 -13.06 5.93 10.93
C ASN A 35 -14.02 5.52 12.05
N GLU A 36 -15.01 6.37 12.34
CA GLU A 36 -15.83 6.26 13.53
C GLU A 36 -17.19 5.62 13.22
N TYR A 37 -17.42 4.47 13.83
CA TYR A 37 -18.66 3.70 13.86
C TYR A 37 -19.14 3.57 15.32
N PHE A 38 -20.41 3.22 15.54
CA PHE A 38 -21.06 3.35 16.85
C PHE A 38 -21.87 2.11 17.24
N ASP A 39 -21.60 1.54 18.43
CA ASP A 39 -22.32 0.37 18.98
C ASP A 39 -23.66 0.74 19.65
N ALA A 40 -23.81 2.01 20.07
CA ALA A 40 -25.09 2.65 20.44
C ALA A 40 -25.05 4.14 20.03
N PRO A 41 -26.17 4.89 19.96
CA PRO A 41 -26.14 6.32 19.68
C PRO A 41 -25.21 7.06 20.65
N GLY A 42 -24.17 7.71 20.12
CA GLY A 42 -23.13 8.40 20.91
C GLY A 42 -22.04 7.51 21.52
N VAL A 43 -22.14 6.18 21.39
CA VAL A 43 -21.16 5.22 21.93
C VAL A 43 -20.30 4.66 20.79
N LYS A 44 -19.04 5.13 20.69
CA LYS A 44 -18.09 4.69 19.66
C LYS A 44 -17.81 3.19 19.78
N SER A 45 -17.73 2.51 18.63
CA SER A 45 -17.43 1.09 18.56
C SER A 45 -15.96 0.81 18.84
N ASN A 46 -15.66 -0.14 19.72
CA ASN A 46 -14.29 -0.61 19.90
C ASN A 46 -13.87 -1.68 18.87
N ARG A 47 -14.84 -2.31 18.19
CA ARG A 47 -14.60 -3.42 17.27
C ARG A 47 -14.61 -3.02 15.81
N HIS A 48 -15.40 -2.00 15.47
CA HIS A 48 -15.66 -1.62 14.09
C HIS A 48 -15.01 -0.31 13.67
N ASN A 49 -14.34 0.41 14.58
CA ASN A 49 -13.62 1.61 14.20
C ASN A 49 -12.41 1.29 13.32
N LEU A 50 -12.24 2.11 12.28
CA LEU A 50 -11.08 2.12 11.39
C LEU A 50 -10.15 3.28 11.79
N LYS A 51 -8.93 3.27 11.26
CA LYS A 51 -7.90 4.26 11.62
C LYS A 51 -7.42 5.05 10.41
N GLY A 52 -7.45 4.47 9.21
CA GLY A 52 -6.86 5.06 8.00
C GLY A 52 -7.80 5.91 7.14
N CYS A 53 -9.11 5.66 7.17
CA CYS A 53 -10.03 6.18 6.17
C CYS A 53 -10.13 7.70 6.10
N VAL A 54 -10.06 8.38 7.25
CA VAL A 54 -10.02 9.86 7.27
C VAL A 54 -8.70 10.39 6.70
N ASN A 55 -7.58 9.72 6.99
CA ASN A 55 -6.28 10.11 6.44
C ASN A 55 -6.29 9.92 4.92
N ASP A 56 -6.82 8.79 4.42
CA ASP A 56 -6.92 8.51 2.99
C ASP A 56 -7.79 9.54 2.25
N ALA A 57 -8.93 9.93 2.83
CA ALA A 57 -9.77 11.00 2.29
C ALA A 57 -9.00 12.32 2.17
N LEU A 58 -8.18 12.66 3.17
CA LEU A 58 -7.34 13.87 3.15
C LEU A 58 -6.21 13.75 2.10
N SER A 59 -5.57 12.59 1.98
CA SER A 59 -4.57 12.30 0.96
C SER A 59 -5.12 12.46 -0.46
N ILE A 60 -6.33 11.93 -0.72
CA ILE A 60 -7.00 12.07 -2.02
C ILE A 60 -7.39 13.52 -2.29
N LYS A 61 -7.91 14.25 -1.30
CA LYS A 61 -8.15 15.68 -1.43
C LYS A 61 -6.87 16.42 -1.82
N SER A 62 -5.76 16.16 -1.12
CA SER A 62 -4.46 16.78 -1.42
C SER A 62 -4.01 16.44 -2.85
N LEU A 63 -4.15 15.18 -3.28
CA LEU A 63 -3.85 14.76 -4.65
C LEU A 63 -4.69 15.55 -5.67
N LEU A 64 -6.01 15.62 -5.50
CA LEU A 64 -6.89 16.32 -6.44
C LEU A 64 -6.61 17.82 -6.53
N LEU A 65 -6.36 18.48 -5.39
CA LEU A 65 -6.01 19.89 -5.35
C LEU A 65 -4.66 20.15 -6.04
N ASN A 66 -3.62 19.42 -5.64
CA ASN A 66 -2.25 19.78 -5.99
C ASN A 66 -1.81 19.19 -7.33
N ARG A 67 -2.25 17.98 -7.67
CA ARG A 67 -1.87 17.31 -8.92
C ARG A 67 -2.82 17.61 -10.07
N PHE A 68 -4.12 17.66 -9.76
CA PHE A 68 -5.14 17.79 -10.79
C PHE A 68 -5.84 19.15 -10.79
N SER A 69 -5.44 20.08 -9.93
CA SER A 69 -5.97 21.45 -9.86
C SER A 69 -7.50 21.48 -9.77
N PHE A 70 -8.07 20.66 -8.90
CA PHE A 70 -9.47 20.79 -8.53
C PHE A 70 -9.66 22.09 -7.75
N PRO A 71 -10.70 22.90 -8.06
CA PRO A 71 -11.09 24.01 -7.20
C PRO A 71 -11.50 23.47 -5.82
N LYS A 72 -11.06 24.12 -4.74
CA LYS A 72 -11.29 23.65 -3.37
C LYS A 72 -12.79 23.62 -3.04
N GLU A 73 -13.52 24.61 -3.51
CA GLU A 73 -14.96 24.78 -3.42
C GLU A 73 -15.77 23.69 -4.14
N ASN A 74 -15.14 22.96 -5.08
CA ASN A 74 -15.76 21.87 -5.81
C ASN A 74 -15.47 20.48 -5.22
N ILE A 75 -14.77 20.42 -4.07
CA ILE A 75 -14.51 19.17 -3.34
C ILE A 75 -15.36 19.13 -2.08
N THR A 76 -16.35 18.24 -2.07
CA THR A 76 -17.16 17.95 -0.89
C THR A 76 -16.49 16.85 -0.07
N MET A 77 -16.12 17.17 1.18
CA MET A 77 -15.55 16.23 2.15
C MET A 77 -16.62 15.77 3.12
N LEU A 78 -16.85 14.46 3.20
CA LEU A 78 -17.77 13.84 4.16
C LEU A 78 -16.98 12.91 5.08
N LEU A 79 -16.66 13.38 6.29
CA LEU A 79 -15.83 12.65 7.24
C LEU A 79 -16.64 12.21 8.46
N ASN A 80 -16.45 10.96 8.90
CA ASN A 80 -17.10 10.39 10.09
C ASN A 80 -18.61 10.70 10.13
N ALA A 81 -19.10 11.37 11.18
CA ALA A 81 -20.53 11.67 11.37
C ALA A 81 -21.19 12.44 10.20
N ALA A 82 -20.42 13.17 9.38
CA ALA A 82 -20.95 13.84 8.20
C ALA A 82 -21.18 12.89 7.01
N ALA A 83 -20.55 11.72 7.00
CA ALA A 83 -20.64 10.70 5.97
C ALA A 83 -21.92 9.84 6.07
N THR A 84 -23.07 10.50 6.03
CA THR A 84 -24.37 9.82 5.96
C THR A 84 -24.74 9.52 4.51
N GLU A 85 -25.61 8.54 4.29
CA GLU A 85 -26.16 8.25 2.96
C GLU A 85 -26.79 9.51 2.34
N LYS A 86 -27.62 10.21 3.10
CA LYS A 86 -28.29 11.44 2.65
C LYS A 86 -27.30 12.49 2.16
N ASN A 87 -26.27 12.80 2.94
CA ASN A 87 -25.29 13.82 2.58
C ASN A 87 -24.48 13.42 1.35
N MET A 88 -24.16 12.13 1.20
CA MET A 88 -23.50 11.60 0.01
C MET A 88 -24.39 11.76 -1.23
N THR A 89 -25.65 11.37 -1.12
CA THR A 89 -26.63 11.48 -2.21
C THR A 89 -26.85 12.93 -2.60
N ASP A 90 -27.08 13.83 -1.63
CA ASP A 90 -27.27 15.27 -1.87
C ASP A 90 -26.07 15.89 -2.61
N ALA A 91 -24.84 15.59 -2.16
CA ALA A 91 -23.62 16.10 -2.79
C ALA A 91 -23.46 15.61 -4.24
N MET A 92 -23.80 14.35 -4.50
CA MET A 92 -23.74 13.79 -5.86
C MET A 92 -24.82 14.37 -6.77
N LEU A 93 -26.04 14.61 -6.24
CA LEU A 93 -27.12 15.27 -6.96
C LEU A 93 -26.77 16.73 -7.29
N GLU A 94 -26.16 17.46 -6.37
CA GLU A 94 -25.71 18.83 -6.62
C GLU A 94 -24.69 18.90 -7.77
N ILE A 95 -23.74 17.96 -7.83
CA ILE A 95 -22.82 17.83 -8.97
C ILE A 95 -23.58 17.50 -10.26
N LEU A 96 -24.55 16.58 -10.20
CA LEU A 96 -25.39 16.24 -11.35
C LEU A 96 -26.20 17.43 -11.83
N ASP A 97 -26.60 18.37 -10.98
CA ASP A 97 -27.34 19.56 -11.39
C ASP A 97 -26.43 20.57 -12.10
N LYS A 98 -25.28 20.90 -11.51
CA LYS A 98 -24.34 21.92 -12.05
C LYS A 98 -23.42 21.43 -13.17
N GLY A 99 -23.06 20.14 -13.16
CA GLY A 99 -22.06 19.57 -14.05
C GLY A 99 -22.50 19.56 -15.51
N LYS A 100 -21.56 19.76 -16.43
CA LYS A 100 -21.79 19.76 -17.88
C LYS A 100 -21.03 18.63 -18.55
N ALA A 101 -21.50 18.18 -19.72
CA ALA A 101 -20.85 17.15 -20.50
C ALA A 101 -19.34 17.45 -20.67
N GLY A 102 -18.51 16.47 -20.36
CA GLY A 102 -17.05 16.62 -20.33
C GLY A 102 -16.48 16.93 -18.95
N ASP A 103 -17.20 17.54 -18.00
CA ASP A 103 -16.65 17.81 -16.66
C ASP A 103 -16.18 16.51 -15.99
N ALA A 104 -15.07 16.60 -15.23
CA ALA A 104 -14.48 15.47 -14.53
C ALA A 104 -15.03 15.36 -13.10
N VAL A 105 -15.43 14.16 -12.71
CA VAL A 105 -15.98 13.88 -11.38
C VAL A 105 -15.18 12.76 -10.72
N VAL A 106 -14.78 12.97 -9.47
CA VAL A 106 -14.14 11.93 -8.64
C VAL A 106 -15.03 11.60 -7.46
N PHE A 107 -15.38 10.33 -7.30
CA PHE A 107 -16.03 9.81 -6.10
C PHE A 107 -15.03 8.93 -5.36
N PHE A 108 -14.73 9.25 -4.12
CA PHE A 108 -13.85 8.45 -3.27
C PHE A 108 -14.60 8.01 -2.02
N PHE A 109 -14.51 6.71 -1.70
CA PHE A 109 -15.02 6.15 -0.47
C PHE A 109 -13.96 5.29 0.21
N CYS A 110 -13.71 5.55 1.48
CA CYS A 110 -12.95 4.67 2.37
C CYS A 110 -13.72 4.46 3.68
N GLY A 111 -13.93 3.19 4.04
CA GLY A 111 -14.77 2.77 5.16
C GLY A 111 -15.10 1.28 5.08
N HIS A 112 -16.13 0.83 5.77
CA HIS A 112 -16.58 -0.57 5.67
C HIS A 112 -17.38 -0.83 4.39
N GLY A 113 -17.08 -1.95 3.74
CA GLY A 113 -17.93 -2.58 2.73
C GLY A 113 -18.48 -3.88 3.31
N VAL A 114 -19.73 -4.22 2.97
CA VAL A 114 -20.44 -5.37 3.54
C VAL A 114 -21.13 -6.20 2.47
N TYR A 115 -21.31 -7.49 2.78
CA TYR A 115 -22.21 -8.38 2.05
C TYR A 115 -23.59 -8.40 2.68
N ILE A 116 -24.59 -8.55 1.82
CA ILE A 116 -26.00 -8.68 2.16
C ILE A 116 -26.50 -9.95 1.46
N ASP A 117 -27.15 -10.85 2.20
CA ASP A 117 -27.80 -12.00 1.60
C ASP A 117 -28.95 -11.51 0.71
N ASN A 118 -29.01 -12.01 -0.51
CA ASN A 118 -30.06 -11.68 -1.48
C ASN A 118 -30.49 -12.93 -2.28
N PRO A 119 -31.24 -13.87 -1.66
CA PRO A 119 -31.65 -15.13 -2.29
C PRO A 119 -32.40 -14.94 -3.61
N ALA A 120 -33.05 -13.79 -3.82
CA ALA A 120 -33.73 -13.46 -5.08
C ALA A 120 -32.77 -13.42 -6.29
N THR A 121 -31.47 -13.27 -6.05
CA THR A 121 -30.42 -13.26 -7.07
C THR A 121 -29.61 -14.55 -7.13
N LEU A 122 -30.06 -15.65 -6.49
CA LEU A 122 -29.34 -16.92 -6.44
C LEU A 122 -29.01 -17.48 -7.83
N LYS A 123 -29.92 -17.29 -8.80
CA LYS A 123 -29.74 -17.73 -10.19
C LYS A 123 -28.89 -16.77 -11.03
N ASN A 124 -28.49 -15.61 -10.51
CA ASN A 124 -27.63 -14.67 -11.21
C ASN A 124 -26.17 -15.16 -11.12
N PRO A 125 -25.49 -15.44 -12.26
CA PRO A 125 -24.16 -16.05 -12.27
C PRO A 125 -23.06 -15.17 -11.66
N PHE A 126 -23.34 -13.88 -11.46
CA PHE A 126 -22.40 -12.92 -10.86
C PHE A 126 -22.74 -12.57 -9.40
N LYS A 127 -24.03 -12.48 -9.06
CA LYS A 127 -24.48 -12.12 -7.71
C LYS A 127 -24.59 -13.35 -6.79
N LEU A 128 -24.92 -14.53 -7.33
CA LEU A 128 -24.97 -15.82 -6.61
C LEU A 128 -25.71 -15.76 -5.27
N GLY A 129 -26.79 -14.98 -5.20
CA GLY A 129 -27.59 -14.87 -3.98
C GLY A 129 -27.09 -13.81 -3.00
N TYR A 130 -26.23 -12.88 -3.43
CA TYR A 130 -25.69 -11.80 -2.59
C TYR A 130 -25.84 -10.42 -3.23
N SER A 131 -25.77 -9.40 -2.41
CA SER A 131 -25.59 -8.01 -2.79
C SER A 131 -24.52 -7.38 -1.93
N GLN A 132 -23.97 -6.26 -2.39
CA GLN A 132 -22.90 -5.55 -1.71
C GLN A 132 -23.36 -4.15 -1.36
N ALA A 133 -22.84 -3.60 -0.28
CA ALA A 133 -23.08 -2.22 0.11
C ALA A 133 -21.84 -1.59 0.73
N ILE A 134 -21.72 -0.27 0.59
CA ILE A 134 -20.85 0.52 1.46
C ILE A 134 -21.64 0.93 2.72
N CYS A 135 -20.96 0.95 3.86
CA CYS A 135 -21.55 1.26 5.16
C CYS A 135 -21.23 2.71 5.55
N MET A 136 -22.27 3.55 5.54
CA MET A 136 -22.25 4.96 5.92
C MET A 136 -22.25 5.13 7.44
N SER A 137 -21.89 6.31 7.95
CA SER A 137 -21.67 6.51 9.40
C SER A 137 -22.94 6.51 10.25
N ASN A 138 -24.11 6.69 9.63
CA ASN A 138 -25.42 6.76 10.27
C ASN A 138 -26.02 5.36 10.55
N LEU A 139 -25.30 4.48 11.27
CA LEU A 139 -25.68 3.07 11.50
C LEU A 139 -27.11 2.84 12.01
N TYR A 140 -27.69 3.82 12.71
CA TYR A 140 -29.05 3.80 13.28
C TYR A 140 -30.13 4.33 12.34
N ALA A 141 -29.80 4.58 11.08
CA ALA A 141 -30.77 5.07 10.12
C ALA A 141 -31.91 4.06 9.95
N PRO A 142 -33.18 4.51 9.93
CA PRO A 142 -34.32 3.64 9.72
C PRO A 142 -34.15 2.79 8.45
N ASN A 143 -34.67 1.56 8.49
CA ASN A 143 -34.67 0.64 7.35
C ASN A 143 -33.29 0.34 6.76
N HIS A 144 -32.23 0.36 7.60
CA HIS A 144 -30.85 0.19 7.17
C HIS A 144 -30.38 1.26 6.17
N GLY A 145 -30.88 2.50 6.31
CA GLY A 145 -30.49 3.64 5.48
C GLY A 145 -29.00 4.06 5.59
N CYS A 146 -28.19 3.32 6.33
CA CYS A 146 -26.73 3.40 6.32
C CYS A 146 -26.08 2.56 5.22
N LEU A 147 -26.81 1.61 4.62
CA LEU A 147 -26.28 0.69 3.61
C LEU A 147 -26.58 1.20 2.20
N VAL A 148 -25.55 1.72 1.53
CA VAL A 148 -25.66 2.13 0.13
C VAL A 148 -25.28 0.97 -0.76
N LYS A 149 -26.29 0.30 -1.29
CA LYS A 149 -26.17 -0.91 -2.11
C LYS A 149 -25.50 -0.63 -3.47
N ASP A 150 -24.92 -1.68 -4.05
CA ASP A 150 -24.36 -1.69 -5.40
C ASP A 150 -25.36 -1.16 -6.44
N ASN A 151 -26.63 -1.59 -6.38
CA ASN A 151 -27.69 -1.14 -7.27
C ASN A 151 -27.98 0.37 -7.10
N THR A 152 -27.94 0.90 -5.88
CA THR A 152 -28.11 2.34 -5.61
C THR A 152 -26.98 3.14 -6.26
N LEU A 153 -25.73 2.70 -6.10
CA LEU A 153 -24.58 3.33 -6.72
C LEU A 153 -24.64 3.25 -8.25
N LYS A 154 -25.04 2.11 -8.82
CA LYS A 154 -25.20 1.96 -10.28
C LYS A 154 -26.22 2.94 -10.85
N ILE A 155 -27.39 3.06 -10.22
CA ILE A 155 -28.43 4.02 -10.64
C ILE A 155 -27.86 5.45 -10.62
N LEU A 156 -27.19 5.82 -9.54
CA LEU A 156 -26.61 7.15 -9.41
C LEU A 156 -25.50 7.41 -10.45
N PHE A 157 -24.55 6.50 -10.58
CA PHE A 157 -23.42 6.62 -11.52
C PHE A 157 -23.87 6.62 -12.99
N ASN A 158 -24.91 5.86 -13.33
CA ASN A 158 -25.48 5.89 -14.69
C ASN A 158 -26.03 7.28 -15.05
N ARG A 159 -26.56 8.05 -14.10
CA ARG A 159 -26.97 9.45 -14.35
C ARG A 159 -25.79 10.35 -14.74
N PHE A 160 -24.60 10.12 -14.17
CA PHE A 160 -23.38 10.85 -14.57
C PHE A 160 -22.98 10.48 -16.00
N VAL A 161 -23.02 9.18 -16.32
CA VAL A 161 -22.72 8.66 -17.67
C VAL A 161 -23.70 9.21 -18.70
N GLU A 162 -25.01 9.21 -18.40
CA GLU A 162 -26.06 9.76 -19.26
C GLU A 162 -25.86 11.26 -19.52
N LYS A 163 -25.43 12.02 -18.49
CA LYS A 163 -25.06 13.43 -18.62
C LYS A 163 -23.70 13.66 -19.29
N LYS A 164 -23.00 12.59 -19.69
CA LYS A 164 -21.66 12.60 -20.31
C LYS A 164 -20.59 13.25 -19.43
N LEU A 165 -20.73 13.12 -18.11
CA LEU A 165 -19.70 13.48 -17.13
C LEU A 165 -18.64 12.37 -17.08
N ILE A 166 -17.38 12.75 -16.91
CA ILE A 166 -16.26 11.81 -16.84
C ILE A 166 -16.08 11.38 -15.38
N LEU A 167 -16.71 10.27 -15.00
CA LEU A 167 -16.72 9.79 -13.62
C LEU A 167 -15.56 8.81 -13.35
N THR A 168 -14.81 9.07 -12.27
CA THR A 168 -13.78 8.18 -11.72
C THR A 168 -14.14 7.83 -10.28
N THR A 169 -14.34 6.55 -9.98
CA THR A 169 -14.69 6.10 -8.63
C THR A 169 -13.55 5.32 -7.99
N LEU A 170 -13.35 5.52 -6.70
CA LEU A 170 -12.30 4.92 -5.91
C LEU A 170 -12.91 4.34 -4.63
N PHE A 171 -12.73 3.04 -4.42
CA PHE A 171 -13.23 2.34 -3.25
C PHE A 171 -12.08 1.70 -2.50
N ASP A 172 -11.74 2.25 -1.33
CA ASP A 172 -10.81 1.64 -0.38
C ASP A 172 -11.59 1.01 0.78
N CYS A 173 -12.26 -0.10 0.47
CA CYS A 173 -13.07 -0.86 1.40
C CYS A 173 -13.08 -2.35 1.03
N CYS A 174 -13.40 -3.21 2.00
CA CYS A 174 -13.55 -4.65 1.77
C CYS A 174 -14.69 -4.92 0.78
N TYR A 175 -14.57 -6.01 0.02
CA TYR A 175 -15.61 -6.47 -0.91
C TYR A 175 -15.95 -5.47 -2.03
N SER A 176 -15.04 -4.54 -2.34
CA SER A 176 -15.27 -3.43 -3.26
C SER A 176 -15.12 -3.75 -4.74
N GLY A 177 -14.46 -4.87 -5.10
CA GLY A 177 -14.23 -5.20 -6.51
C GLY A 177 -15.50 -5.28 -7.35
N ASN A 178 -16.60 -5.74 -6.75
CA ASN A 178 -17.91 -5.81 -7.41
C ASN A 178 -18.84 -4.60 -7.10
N ILE A 179 -18.45 -3.69 -6.22
CA ILE A 179 -19.14 -2.39 -6.06
C ILE A 179 -18.97 -1.54 -7.33
N ALA A 180 -17.95 -1.85 -8.12
CA ALA A 180 -17.44 -1.17 -9.31
C ALA A 180 -17.52 -1.97 -10.65
N MET A 181 -18.04 -3.20 -10.60
CA MET A 181 -17.62 -4.45 -11.29
C MET A 181 -17.13 -4.56 -12.76
N GLY A 182 -16.37 -5.65 -12.97
CA GLY A 182 -15.98 -6.32 -14.22
C GLY A 182 -16.25 -7.83 -14.17
N LYS A 183 -15.46 -8.63 -14.92
CA LYS A 183 -15.85 -9.95 -15.46
C LYS A 183 -15.51 -11.20 -14.63
N GLU A 184 -14.89 -11.10 -13.46
CA GLU A 184 -14.53 -12.30 -12.69
C GLU A 184 -15.41 -12.52 -11.45
N ALA A 185 -15.84 -13.76 -11.27
CA ALA A 185 -16.47 -14.27 -10.06
C ALA A 185 -15.45 -15.16 -9.32
N PRO A 186 -15.15 -14.94 -8.03
CA PRO A 186 -14.29 -15.82 -7.24
C PRO A 186 -15.08 -16.99 -6.62
N PRO A 187 -14.36 -18.05 -6.21
CA PRO A 187 -14.94 -19.17 -5.48
C PRO A 187 -15.47 -18.70 -4.11
N MET A 188 -16.70 -19.12 -3.79
CA MET A 188 -17.31 -18.89 -2.48
C MET A 188 -16.51 -19.59 -1.37
N HIS A 189 -15.83 -18.83 -0.54
CA HIS A 189 -15.63 -19.20 0.85
C HIS A 189 -15.60 -17.95 1.73
N ASN A 190 -16.73 -17.68 2.39
CA ASN A 190 -16.74 -16.72 3.49
C ASN A 190 -15.98 -17.37 4.65
N GLY A 191 -14.78 -16.88 4.97
CA GLY A 191 -13.98 -17.38 6.11
C GLY A 191 -14.64 -17.20 7.49
N TYR A 192 -15.81 -16.56 7.57
CA TYR A 192 -16.62 -16.45 8.78
C TYR A 192 -17.86 -17.36 8.79
N ARG A 193 -18.10 -18.17 7.75
CA ARG A 193 -19.18 -19.16 7.74
C ARG A 193 -18.68 -20.50 8.27
N TYR A 194 -18.66 -20.60 9.59
CA TYR A 194 -19.16 -21.80 10.25
C TYR A 194 -19.85 -21.36 11.54
N ASN A 195 -21.14 -21.08 11.42
CA ASN A 195 -22.13 -21.31 12.46
C ASN A 195 -23.48 -21.35 11.73
N GLU A 196 -24.06 -22.55 11.68
CA GLU A 196 -25.48 -22.73 11.41
C GLU A 196 -26.25 -21.84 12.40
N ILE A 197 -27.00 -20.88 11.89
CA ILE A 197 -28.04 -20.22 12.69
C ILE A 197 -29.34 -20.41 11.92
N GLU A 198 -30.05 -21.48 12.28
CA GLU A 198 -31.50 -21.52 12.15
C GLU A 198 -32.08 -20.34 12.96
N GLY A 199 -32.87 -19.51 12.29
CA GLY A 199 -33.56 -18.42 12.98
C GLY A 199 -33.88 -17.25 12.07
N ASN A 200 -34.75 -17.48 11.10
CA ASN A 200 -35.46 -16.39 10.44
C ASN A 200 -36.36 -15.74 11.51
N LYS A 201 -35.91 -14.62 12.10
CA LYS A 201 -36.73 -13.83 13.01
C LYS A 201 -37.22 -12.59 12.28
N ASP A 202 -38.54 -12.49 12.13
CA ASP A 202 -39.22 -11.25 11.80
C ASP A 202 -38.71 -10.12 12.71
N VAL A 203 -38.18 -9.06 12.11
CA VAL A 203 -37.57 -7.94 12.83
C VAL A 203 -38.67 -6.96 13.28
N PRO A 204 -38.75 -6.57 14.57
CA PRO A 204 -39.76 -5.63 15.07
C PRO A 204 -39.61 -4.20 14.50
N ARG A 205 -40.74 -3.47 14.43
CA ARG A 205 -40.81 -2.05 14.04
C ARG A 205 -40.13 -1.13 15.08
N GLY A 206 -38.87 -0.75 14.81
CA GLY A 206 -38.08 0.26 15.52
C GLY A 206 -36.69 0.46 14.88
N SER A 207 -36.02 1.60 15.11
CA SER A 207 -34.69 1.93 14.55
C SER A 207 -33.58 1.15 15.25
N ILE A 208 -33.40 -0.12 14.90
CA ILE A 208 -32.30 -0.96 15.39
C ILE A 208 -31.03 -0.61 14.58
N PRO A 209 -29.85 -0.45 15.21
CA PRO A 209 -28.61 -0.28 14.45
C PRO A 209 -28.38 -1.42 13.48
N PHE A 210 -27.78 -1.12 12.33
CA PHE A 210 -27.14 -2.16 11.55
C PHE A 210 -25.97 -2.74 12.35
N ASP A 211 -26.13 -3.98 12.83
CA ASP A 211 -25.04 -4.74 13.43
C ASP A 211 -24.16 -5.29 12.31
N MET A 212 -22.95 -4.74 12.19
CA MET A 212 -21.94 -5.15 11.20
C MET A 212 -21.48 -6.62 11.34
N THR A 213 -21.90 -7.32 12.39
CA THR A 213 -21.67 -8.76 12.57
C THR A 213 -22.85 -9.62 12.09
N THR A 214 -24.01 -9.02 11.83
CA THR A 214 -25.19 -9.70 11.29
C THR A 214 -25.22 -9.63 9.77
N THR A 215 -25.70 -10.70 9.13
CA THR A 215 -25.95 -10.68 7.68
C THR A 215 -27.41 -10.33 7.45
N LEU A 216 -27.66 -9.16 6.84
CA LEU A 216 -28.99 -8.75 6.45
C LEU A 216 -29.44 -9.57 5.23
N THR A 217 -30.70 -10.02 5.23
CA THR A 217 -31.32 -10.65 4.06
C THR A 217 -32.26 -9.65 3.38
N ILE A 218 -32.12 -9.50 2.07
CA ILE A 218 -32.99 -8.69 1.21
C ILE A 218 -33.54 -9.51 0.05
N ALA A 219 -34.52 -8.96 -0.66
CA ALA A 219 -35.05 -9.52 -1.89
C ALA A 219 -35.04 -8.46 -3.01
N ASP A 220 -33.84 -8.06 -3.43
CA ASP A 220 -33.64 -7.07 -4.50
C ASP A 220 -33.41 -7.78 -5.83
N THR A 221 -34.38 -7.67 -6.74
CA THR A 221 -34.35 -8.31 -8.07
C THR A 221 -33.85 -7.37 -9.17
N ALA A 222 -33.53 -6.11 -8.85
CA ALA A 222 -33.18 -5.13 -9.87
C ALA A 222 -31.85 -5.48 -10.53
N ASN A 223 -31.87 -5.56 -11.86
CA ASN A 223 -30.71 -5.76 -12.70
C ASN A 223 -30.37 -4.45 -13.43
N ILE A 224 -29.46 -3.67 -12.85
CA ILE A 224 -29.05 -2.37 -13.38
C ILE A 224 -27.76 -2.53 -14.20
N PRO A 225 -27.71 -2.07 -15.48
CA PRO A 225 -26.50 -2.10 -16.30
C PRO A 225 -25.35 -1.37 -15.63
N ARG A 226 -24.12 -1.83 -15.84
CA ARG A 226 -22.94 -1.21 -15.23
C ARG A 226 -22.54 0.06 -16.00
N PRO A 227 -22.10 1.12 -15.32
CA PRO A 227 -21.61 2.33 -15.99
C PRO A 227 -20.46 2.07 -16.97
N SER A 228 -19.56 1.11 -16.67
CA SER A 228 -18.45 0.73 -17.54
C SER A 228 -18.87 -0.03 -18.82
N GLU A 229 -20.04 -0.66 -18.81
CA GLU A 229 -20.58 -1.43 -19.95
C GLU A 229 -21.31 -0.54 -20.95
N THR A 230 -21.70 0.67 -20.53
CA THR A 230 -22.25 1.68 -21.44
C THR A 230 -21.18 2.15 -22.41
N LYS A 231 -21.45 2.02 -23.72
CA LYS A 231 -20.53 2.43 -24.78
C LYS A 231 -20.17 3.91 -24.65
N ASN A 232 -18.86 4.21 -24.70
CA ASN A 232 -18.32 5.56 -24.58
C ASN A 232 -18.68 6.25 -23.25
N SER A 233 -18.90 5.51 -22.16
CA SER A 233 -19.31 6.08 -20.88
C SER A 233 -18.27 6.98 -20.24
N ARG A 234 -16.99 6.89 -20.65
CA ARG A 234 -15.85 7.55 -20.00
C ARG A 234 -15.75 7.25 -18.50
N PHE A 235 -16.44 6.22 -18.02
CA PHE A 235 -16.44 5.80 -16.62
C PHE A 235 -15.17 5.01 -16.31
N ALA A 236 -14.65 5.18 -15.10
CA ALA A 236 -13.65 4.27 -14.54
C ALA A 236 -13.88 4.09 -13.05
N SER A 237 -13.63 2.88 -12.56
CA SER A 237 -13.62 2.56 -11.16
C SER A 237 -12.39 1.73 -10.80
N LEU A 238 -11.80 2.05 -9.65
CA LEU A 238 -10.73 1.29 -9.04
C LEU A 238 -11.15 0.91 -7.63
N SER A 239 -10.91 -0.33 -7.26
CA SER A 239 -11.29 -0.89 -5.97
C SER A 239 -10.06 -1.52 -5.32
N ALA A 240 -9.94 -1.39 -4.00
CA ALA A 240 -8.77 -1.82 -3.26
C ALA A 240 -8.53 -3.32 -3.36
N CYS A 241 -9.59 -4.12 -3.39
CA CYS A 241 -9.51 -5.57 -3.33
C CYS A 241 -10.57 -6.21 -4.23
N THR A 242 -10.46 -7.51 -4.47
CA THR A 242 -11.54 -8.28 -5.11
C THR A 242 -12.75 -8.39 -4.17
N ASN A 243 -13.80 -9.05 -4.62
CA ASN A 243 -14.97 -9.32 -3.81
C ASN A 243 -14.77 -10.49 -2.82
N ALA A 244 -13.66 -11.24 -2.87
CA ALA A 244 -13.41 -12.36 -1.95
C ALA A 244 -12.45 -12.04 -0.78
N GLU A 245 -11.89 -10.84 -0.74
CA GLU A 245 -10.85 -10.46 0.22
C GLU A 245 -11.15 -9.13 0.92
N LYS A 246 -10.33 -8.83 1.94
CA LYS A 246 -10.40 -7.62 2.75
C LYS A 246 -9.40 -6.59 2.24
N ALA A 247 -9.81 -5.32 2.27
CA ALA A 247 -8.86 -4.22 2.12
C ALA A 247 -8.00 -4.12 3.39
N LEU A 248 -6.70 -3.87 3.22
CA LEU A 248 -5.73 -3.82 4.31
C LEU A 248 -5.54 -2.41 4.85
N GLU A 249 -5.58 -2.27 6.17
CA GLU A 249 -5.02 -1.11 6.86
C GLU A 249 -3.52 -1.31 7.10
N ILE A 250 -2.75 -0.28 6.76
CA ILE A 250 -1.30 -0.20 6.92
C ILE A 250 -0.93 0.97 7.83
N TYR A 251 0.32 1.02 8.28
CA TYR A 251 0.93 2.22 8.85
C TYR A 251 2.03 2.71 7.94
N ASP A 252 1.99 3.97 7.52
CA ASP A 252 2.99 4.58 6.66
C ASP A 252 4.35 4.76 7.35
N GLU A 253 5.32 5.29 6.60
CA GLU A 253 6.67 5.59 7.09
C GLU A 253 6.72 6.56 8.29
N SER A 254 5.67 7.36 8.50
CA SER A 254 5.51 8.28 9.61
C SER A 254 4.69 7.70 10.77
N GLY A 255 4.26 6.44 10.66
CA GLY A 255 3.41 5.77 11.65
C GLY A 255 1.94 6.15 11.58
N ARG A 256 1.47 6.79 10.49
CA ARG A 256 0.05 7.10 10.28
C ARG A 256 -0.67 5.96 9.61
N SER A 257 -1.92 5.72 9.99
CA SER A 257 -2.72 4.65 9.38
C SER A 257 -3.29 5.09 8.03
N HIS A 258 -3.31 4.18 7.06
CA HIS A 258 -3.85 4.36 5.72
C HIS A 258 -4.40 3.03 5.18
N GLY A 259 -5.28 3.10 4.20
CA GLY A 259 -5.60 2.00 3.31
C GLY A 259 -4.42 1.70 2.39
N ALA A 260 -4.09 0.41 2.24
CA ALA A 260 -3.01 -0.07 1.38
C ALA A 260 -3.14 0.44 -0.07
N PHE A 261 -4.37 0.41 -0.60
CA PHE A 261 -4.66 0.86 -1.95
C PHE A 261 -4.44 2.36 -2.09
N THR A 262 -5.01 3.17 -1.19
CA THR A 262 -4.86 4.62 -1.25
C THR A 262 -3.40 5.04 -1.10
N LYS A 263 -2.65 4.48 -0.14
CA LYS A 263 -1.20 4.80 -0.01
C LYS A 263 -0.42 4.42 -1.28
N SER A 264 -0.75 3.29 -1.91
CA SER A 264 -0.13 2.86 -3.16
C SER A 264 -0.41 3.83 -4.31
N LEU A 265 -1.67 4.27 -4.46
CA LEU A 265 -2.06 5.29 -5.43
C LEU A 265 -1.30 6.61 -5.22
N ILE A 266 -1.23 7.09 -3.97
CA ILE A 266 -0.49 8.31 -3.63
C ILE A 266 0.99 8.16 -4.00
N SER A 267 1.64 7.07 -3.59
CA SER A 267 3.05 6.76 -3.89
C SER A 267 3.37 6.82 -5.40
N VAL A 268 2.45 6.37 -6.26
CA VAL A 268 2.61 6.46 -7.73
C VAL A 268 2.72 7.92 -8.20
N PHE A 269 1.85 8.81 -7.71
CA PHE A 269 1.88 10.21 -8.10
C PHE A 269 3.03 11.00 -7.47
N GLU A 270 3.43 10.65 -6.25
CA GLU A 270 4.58 11.31 -5.61
C GLU A 270 5.90 11.08 -6.35
N ARG A 271 6.05 9.89 -6.94
CA ARG A 271 7.27 9.48 -7.66
C ARG A 271 7.26 9.92 -9.13
N THR A 272 6.24 10.64 -9.60
CA THR A 272 6.09 11.00 -11.01
C THR A 272 5.89 12.50 -11.21
N LYS A 273 6.71 13.10 -12.06
CA LYS A 273 6.67 14.55 -12.36
C LYS A 273 5.78 14.91 -13.55
N VAL A 274 5.44 13.92 -14.37
CA VAL A 274 4.58 14.06 -15.56
C VAL A 274 3.28 13.32 -15.34
N ASP A 275 2.24 13.71 -16.07
CA ASP A 275 0.96 13.02 -16.03
C ASP A 275 1.09 11.58 -16.56
N LEU A 276 0.26 10.68 -16.05
CA LEU A 276 0.32 9.26 -16.39
C LEU A 276 -0.98 8.84 -17.08
N SER A 277 -0.85 7.97 -18.08
CA SER A 277 -2.02 7.29 -18.64
C SER A 277 -2.70 6.45 -17.57
N PHE A 278 -4.02 6.31 -17.65
CA PHE A 278 -4.79 5.52 -16.69
C PHE A 278 -4.29 4.06 -16.60
N SER A 279 -3.91 3.45 -17.74
CA SER A 279 -3.29 2.12 -17.75
C SER A 279 -1.96 2.07 -17.01
N GLU A 280 -1.17 3.13 -17.10
CA GLU A 280 0.10 3.20 -16.41
C GLU A 280 -0.08 3.42 -14.91
N VAL A 281 -1.08 4.22 -14.50
CA VAL A 281 -1.47 4.33 -13.09
C VAL A 281 -1.82 2.95 -12.53
N ILE A 282 -2.71 2.22 -13.20
CA ILE A 282 -3.10 0.85 -12.81
C ILE A 282 -1.88 -0.08 -12.68
N SER A 283 -1.05 -0.15 -13.72
CA SER A 283 0.12 -1.02 -13.72
C SER A 283 1.09 -0.69 -12.58
N ARG A 284 1.27 0.59 -12.27
CA ARG A 284 2.14 1.04 -11.18
C ARG A 284 1.54 0.78 -9.80
N ILE A 285 0.23 0.87 -9.62
CA ILE A 285 -0.45 0.47 -8.37
C ILE A 285 -0.24 -1.02 -8.13
N THR A 286 -0.54 -1.87 -9.11
CA THR A 286 -0.36 -3.33 -9.02
C THR A 286 1.10 -3.70 -8.72
N ASN A 287 2.08 -3.05 -9.37
CA ASN A 287 3.50 -3.25 -9.03
C ASN A 287 3.83 -2.83 -7.58
N GLU A 288 3.30 -1.70 -7.12
CA GLU A 288 3.54 -1.24 -5.76
C GLU A 288 2.95 -2.22 -4.72
N VAL A 289 1.73 -2.70 -4.94
CA VAL A 289 1.03 -3.65 -4.05
C VAL A 289 1.68 -5.02 -4.08
N ASP A 290 1.86 -5.64 -5.25
CA ASP A 290 2.21 -7.05 -5.38
C ASP A 290 3.72 -7.30 -5.27
N ILE A 291 4.52 -6.42 -5.89
CA ILE A 291 5.96 -6.68 -6.08
C ILE A 291 6.79 -5.97 -5.01
N LYS A 292 6.53 -4.68 -4.79
CA LYS A 292 7.35 -3.87 -3.87
C LYS A 292 6.90 -4.02 -2.44
N GLN A 293 5.61 -3.84 -2.18
CA GLN A 293 5.05 -3.93 -0.85
C GLN A 293 4.58 -5.35 -0.52
N ARG A 294 4.34 -6.23 -1.50
CA ARG A 294 3.88 -7.63 -1.29
C ARG A 294 2.72 -7.71 -0.30
N LEU A 295 1.74 -6.82 -0.47
CA LEU A 295 0.56 -6.78 0.38
C LEU A 295 -0.40 -7.88 -0.06
N GLN A 296 -1.09 -8.51 0.89
CA GLN A 296 -2.11 -9.53 0.61
C GLN A 296 -3.42 -8.84 0.24
N GLN A 297 -3.45 -8.26 -0.97
CA GLN A 297 -4.59 -7.52 -1.50
C GLN A 297 -4.45 -7.43 -3.02
N ASP A 298 -5.53 -7.65 -3.76
CA ASP A 298 -5.56 -7.63 -5.23
C ASP A 298 -6.49 -6.51 -5.75
N PRO A 299 -5.97 -5.32 -6.07
CA PRO A 299 -6.78 -4.23 -6.60
C PRO A 299 -7.46 -4.59 -7.94
N THR A 300 -8.70 -4.15 -8.10
CA THR A 300 -9.52 -4.42 -9.29
C THR A 300 -9.91 -3.14 -10.01
N TYR A 301 -10.03 -3.22 -11.34
CA TYR A 301 -10.18 -2.03 -12.19
C TYR A 301 -11.21 -2.27 -13.30
N HIS A 302 -12.18 -1.37 -13.41
CA HIS A 302 -13.29 -1.49 -14.34
C HIS A 302 -13.57 -0.15 -15.01
N PHE A 303 -13.34 -0.08 -16.33
CA PHE A 303 -13.34 1.20 -17.02
C PHE A 303 -13.69 1.07 -18.51
N ASP A 304 -14.26 2.13 -19.07
CA ASP A 304 -14.40 2.29 -20.52
C ASP A 304 -13.01 2.26 -21.17
N SER A 305 -12.84 1.44 -22.21
CA SER A 305 -11.60 1.33 -22.99
C SER A 305 -10.96 2.67 -23.39
N LEU A 306 -11.77 3.71 -23.64
CA LEU A 306 -11.28 5.06 -23.97
C LEU A 306 -10.50 5.71 -22.82
N ARG A 307 -10.71 5.28 -21.58
CA ARG A 307 -10.00 5.79 -20.39
C ARG A 307 -8.54 5.36 -20.35
N ARG A 308 -8.16 4.29 -21.07
CA ARG A 308 -6.77 3.79 -21.11
C ARG A 308 -5.76 4.90 -21.41
N TYR A 309 -6.10 5.81 -22.33
CA TYR A 309 -5.19 6.83 -22.86
C TYR A 309 -5.37 8.22 -22.24
N THR A 310 -6.37 8.38 -21.37
CA THR A 310 -6.56 9.62 -20.60
C THR A 310 -5.76 9.57 -19.32
N ASN A 311 -5.61 10.70 -18.65
CA ASN A 311 -5.06 10.73 -17.31
C ASN A 311 -6.01 10.10 -16.27
N PHE A 312 -5.57 10.11 -15.02
CA PHE A 312 -6.30 9.49 -13.91
C PHE A 312 -7.77 9.89 -13.81
N ILE A 313 -8.07 11.17 -13.96
CA ILE A 313 -9.42 11.75 -13.85
C ILE A 313 -10.17 11.74 -15.19
N GLY A 314 -9.60 11.12 -16.23
CA GLY A 314 -10.23 10.95 -17.54
C GLY A 314 -10.08 12.12 -18.51
N LEU A 315 -9.17 13.06 -18.22
CA LEU A 315 -8.84 14.19 -19.09
C LEU A 315 -7.62 13.88 -19.99
N PRO A 316 -7.36 14.66 -21.05
CA PRO A 316 -6.13 14.51 -21.84
C PRO A 316 -4.86 14.63 -20.98
N LEU A 317 -3.85 13.82 -21.31
CA LEU A 317 -2.56 13.84 -20.62
C LEU A 317 -1.87 15.20 -20.73
N GLN A 318 -1.34 15.68 -19.61
CA GLN A 318 -0.58 16.93 -19.56
C GLN A 318 0.92 16.68 -19.48
N LYS A 319 1.69 17.41 -20.29
CA LYS A 319 3.17 17.30 -20.29
C LYS A 319 3.79 17.88 -19.01
N VAL A 320 3.15 18.88 -18.42
CA VAL A 320 3.56 19.54 -17.18
C VAL A 320 2.44 19.36 -16.19
N THR A 321 2.78 18.94 -14.98
CA THR A 321 1.82 18.86 -13.88
C THR A 321 2.15 19.90 -12.83
N PRO A 322 1.15 20.48 -12.15
CA PRO A 322 1.42 21.41 -11.08
C PRO A 322 2.26 20.74 -10.00
N SER A 323 3.24 21.49 -9.48
CA SER A 323 4.02 21.06 -8.34
C SER A 323 3.33 21.48 -7.05
N PHE A 324 3.43 20.66 -6.01
CA PHE A 324 2.90 21.00 -4.70
C PHE A 324 3.60 22.26 -4.16
N MET A 325 2.82 23.22 -3.63
CA MET A 325 3.35 24.47 -3.08
C MET A 325 2.85 24.70 -1.66
N ALA A 326 3.68 25.33 -0.82
CA ALA A 326 3.32 25.76 0.52
C ALA A 326 3.88 27.17 0.79
N SER A 327 3.16 27.95 1.61
CA SER A 327 3.50 29.32 1.97
C SER A 327 4.05 29.39 3.39
N CYS A 328 5.04 30.25 3.60
CA CYS A 328 5.54 30.57 4.93
C CYS A 328 4.49 31.33 5.74
N ILE A 329 4.17 30.83 6.94
CA ILE A 329 3.21 31.46 7.87
C ILE A 329 3.85 31.98 9.15
N ASN A 330 5.04 31.49 9.50
CA ASN A 330 5.81 31.93 10.65
C ASN A 330 7.31 31.74 10.41
N ILE A 331 8.14 32.59 11.02
CA ILE A 331 9.59 32.62 10.89
C ILE A 331 10.20 32.64 12.30
N GLY A 332 11.05 31.66 12.60
CA GLY A 332 11.91 31.61 13.78
C GLY A 332 13.36 31.98 13.46
N SER A 333 14.26 31.82 14.44
CA SER A 333 15.68 32.17 14.28
C SER A 333 16.44 31.30 13.27
N SER A 334 16.09 30.01 13.17
CA SER A 334 16.70 29.04 12.24
C SER A 334 15.68 28.09 11.62
N THR A 335 14.40 28.41 11.77
CA THR A 335 13.29 27.59 11.29
C THR A 335 12.22 28.47 10.65
N ILE A 336 11.43 27.88 9.76
CA ILE A 336 10.21 28.48 9.26
C ILE A 336 9.05 27.50 9.35
N THR A 337 7.82 28.01 9.45
CA THR A 337 6.60 27.21 9.43
C THR A 337 5.89 27.38 8.09
N LEU A 338 5.55 26.28 7.44
CA LEU A 338 4.76 26.23 6.21
C LEU A 338 3.30 25.85 6.50
N ASN A 339 2.35 26.37 5.72
CA ASN A 339 0.91 26.08 5.83
C ASN A 339 0.49 24.73 5.20
N ALA A 340 1.38 23.74 5.23
CA ALA A 340 1.11 22.41 4.70
C ALA A 340 1.63 21.38 5.71
N GLY A 341 0.78 20.41 6.01
CA GLY A 341 1.04 19.39 7.02
C GLY A 341 0.86 17.98 6.49
N TYR A 342 0.68 17.02 7.38
CA TYR A 342 0.51 15.64 6.98
C TYR A 342 -0.80 15.38 6.24
N ASN A 343 -1.83 16.22 6.45
CA ASN A 343 -3.07 16.17 5.66
C ASN A 343 -2.84 16.50 4.19
N ASP A 344 -1.70 17.14 3.88
CA ASP A 344 -1.27 17.51 2.55
C ASP A 344 -0.18 16.59 2.00
N GLU A 345 0.02 15.42 2.60
CA GLU A 345 1.11 14.48 2.28
C GLU A 345 2.52 15.05 2.53
N ILE A 346 2.69 15.97 3.48
CA ILE A 346 4.02 16.39 3.92
C ILE A 346 4.60 15.36 4.89
N ALA A 347 5.89 15.10 4.75
CA ALA A 347 6.65 14.20 5.61
C ALA A 347 7.99 14.80 6.04
N PHE A 348 8.51 14.27 7.14
CA PHE A 348 9.85 14.56 7.61
C PHE A 348 10.88 14.22 6.52
N GLY A 349 11.78 15.15 6.22
CA GLY A 349 12.80 15.02 5.17
C GLY A 349 12.39 15.53 3.78
N ASN A 350 11.12 15.92 3.56
CA ASN A 350 10.72 16.59 2.32
C ASN A 350 11.54 17.85 2.09
N VAL A 351 11.86 18.17 0.84
CA VAL A 351 12.63 19.38 0.49
C VAL A 351 11.81 20.33 -0.36
N PHE A 352 11.74 21.58 0.10
CA PHE A 352 11.06 22.69 -0.55
C PHE A 352 12.08 23.71 -1.06
N LYS A 353 11.81 24.31 -2.21
CA LYS A 353 12.66 25.37 -2.79
C LYS A 353 11.87 26.61 -3.16
N SER A 354 12.51 27.77 -3.07
CA SER A 354 11.96 28.99 -3.67
C SER A 354 11.88 28.84 -5.19
N LYS A 355 11.03 29.63 -5.85
CA LYS A 355 10.85 29.57 -7.31
C LYS A 355 12.16 29.80 -8.10
N ASP A 356 13.06 30.61 -7.56
CA ASP A 356 14.38 30.89 -8.13
C ASP A 356 15.47 29.89 -7.68
N ASN A 357 15.10 28.85 -6.92
CA ASN A 357 15.97 27.82 -6.36
C ASN A 357 17.09 28.32 -5.43
N LYS A 358 17.07 29.59 -4.99
CA LYS A 358 18.10 30.14 -4.09
C LYS A 358 17.93 29.70 -2.64
N ILE A 359 16.71 29.40 -2.22
CA ILE A 359 16.40 28.94 -0.86
C ILE A 359 15.99 27.48 -0.95
N SER A 360 16.56 26.65 -0.07
CA SER A 360 16.21 25.25 0.09
C SER A 360 15.89 24.98 1.56
N LEU A 361 14.78 24.31 1.80
CA LEU A 361 14.22 24.05 3.12
C LEU A 361 14.01 22.57 3.29
N THR A 362 14.45 21.99 4.41
CA THR A 362 14.20 20.58 4.73
C THR A 362 13.21 20.50 5.88
N ILE A 363 12.10 19.78 5.67
CA ILE A 363 11.08 19.59 6.71
C ILE A 363 11.67 18.79 7.88
N LEU A 364 11.51 19.33 9.09
CA LEU A 364 11.95 18.73 10.35
C LEU A 364 10.81 18.15 11.20
N LYS A 365 9.65 18.81 11.18
CA LYS A 365 8.48 18.39 11.96
C LYS A 365 7.24 18.62 11.12
N VAL A 366 6.24 17.75 11.31
CA VAL A 366 4.98 17.80 10.57
C VAL A 366 3.82 17.70 11.56
N PHE A 367 2.86 18.59 11.42
CA PHE A 367 1.57 18.62 12.12
C PHE A 367 0.45 18.44 11.09
N ALA A 368 -0.81 18.47 11.52
CA ALA A 368 -1.95 18.21 10.64
C ALA A 368 -1.96 19.11 9.40
N ASP A 369 -1.91 20.43 9.63
CA ASP A 369 -2.05 21.45 8.59
C ASP A 369 -0.84 22.39 8.52
N SER A 370 0.27 22.02 9.17
CA SER A 370 1.52 22.79 9.11
C SER A 370 2.76 21.92 9.27
N SER A 371 3.89 22.46 8.88
CA SER A 371 5.19 21.82 9.04
C SER A 371 6.26 22.84 9.38
N ILE A 372 7.31 22.40 10.07
CA ILE A 372 8.48 23.21 10.40
C ILE A 372 9.65 22.74 9.57
N ALA A 373 10.33 23.66 8.89
CA ALA A 373 11.51 23.41 8.09
C ALA A 373 12.74 24.14 8.64
N THR A 374 13.94 23.63 8.37
CA THR A 374 15.18 24.38 8.59
C THR A 374 15.35 25.48 7.56
N ILE A 375 15.97 26.58 7.99
CA ILE A 375 16.47 27.62 7.10
C ILE A 375 17.86 28.06 7.54
N ASN A 376 18.71 28.42 6.57
CA ASN A 376 19.96 29.13 6.87
C ASN A 376 19.61 30.53 7.41
N PRO A 377 20.03 30.92 8.63
CA PRO A 377 19.70 32.22 9.23
C PRO A 377 20.15 33.43 8.40
N ALA A 378 21.10 33.27 7.48
CA ALA A 378 21.55 34.34 6.58
C ALA A 378 20.55 34.63 5.43
N LEU A 379 19.58 33.74 5.17
CA LEU A 379 18.61 33.91 4.10
C LEU A 379 17.40 34.71 4.59
N ILE A 380 17.00 35.71 3.81
CA ILE A 380 15.84 36.55 4.10
C ILE A 380 14.59 35.87 3.54
N VAL A 381 13.63 35.53 4.41
CA VAL A 381 12.29 35.02 4.06
C VAL A 381 11.24 35.88 4.73
N LYS A 382 10.10 36.06 4.06
CA LYS A 382 8.94 36.80 4.56
C LYS A 382 7.74 35.87 4.69
N LYS A 383 6.85 36.22 5.63
CA LYS A 383 5.54 35.59 5.70
C LYS A 383 4.80 35.81 4.37
N GLY A 384 4.23 34.73 3.82
CA GLY A 384 3.59 34.71 2.50
C GLY A 384 4.50 34.21 1.37
N ASP A 385 5.82 34.08 1.58
CA ASP A 385 6.70 33.50 0.57
C ASP A 385 6.31 32.05 0.25
N VAL A 386 6.27 31.72 -1.04
CA VAL A 386 5.82 30.43 -1.54
C VAL A 386 7.00 29.55 -1.95
N PHE A 387 6.98 28.31 -1.48
CA PHE A 387 7.97 27.30 -1.77
C PHE A 387 7.34 26.10 -2.48
N VAL A 388 8.09 25.50 -3.39
CA VAL A 388 7.67 24.36 -4.21
C VAL A 388 8.34 23.09 -3.70
N ARG A 389 7.57 22.01 -3.53
CA ARG A 389 8.10 20.69 -3.15
C ARG A 389 8.98 20.17 -4.28
N SER A 390 10.30 20.14 -4.03
CA SER A 390 11.32 19.76 -5.01
C SER A 390 11.77 18.30 -4.87
N ASP A 391 11.66 17.73 -3.67
CA ASP A 391 12.02 16.35 -3.38
C ASP A 391 10.99 15.73 -2.41
N PRO A 392 10.29 14.65 -2.80
CA PRO A 392 9.34 13.95 -1.94
C PRO A 392 10.02 13.01 -0.92
N TYR A 393 11.35 13.07 -0.76
CA TYR A 393 12.11 12.25 0.18
C TYR A 393 11.48 12.21 1.57
N ARG A 394 11.40 11.02 2.17
CA ARG A 394 10.80 10.80 3.48
C ARG A 394 11.74 10.01 4.36
N ILE A 395 11.89 10.47 5.60
CA ILE A 395 12.68 9.80 6.63
C ILE A 395 11.75 8.95 7.50
N SER A 396 12.19 7.74 7.85
CA SER A 396 11.44 6.81 8.69
C SER A 396 12.31 6.19 9.77
N ALA A 397 11.68 5.77 10.87
CA ALA A 397 12.31 4.86 11.81
C ALA A 397 12.53 3.48 11.16
N PRO A 398 13.58 2.73 11.57
CA PRO A 398 13.77 1.37 11.10
C PRO A 398 12.65 0.46 11.58
N LEU A 399 12.23 -0.47 10.73
CA LEU A 399 11.22 -1.49 11.03
C LEU A 399 11.86 -2.79 11.54
N LEU A 400 13.13 -3.02 11.22
CA LEU A 400 13.86 -4.22 11.60
C LEU A 400 15.32 -3.89 11.91
N LYS A 401 15.80 -4.34 13.07
CA LYS A 401 17.22 -4.36 13.43
C LYS A 401 17.83 -5.69 13.06
N ILE A 402 18.95 -5.66 12.32
CA ILE A 402 19.62 -6.85 11.80
C ILE A 402 21.08 -6.86 12.21
N PHE A 403 21.57 -8.00 12.67
CA PHE A 403 22.99 -8.27 12.81
C PHE A 403 23.45 -9.22 11.69
N ILE A 404 24.62 -8.92 11.12
CA ILE A 404 25.26 -9.75 10.09
C ILE A 404 26.62 -10.20 10.65
N PRO A 405 26.72 -11.44 11.17
CA PRO A 405 27.98 -11.95 11.69
C PRO A 405 28.97 -12.13 10.53
N ALA A 406 29.96 -11.24 10.47
CA ALA A 406 31.02 -11.31 9.47
C ALA A 406 32.16 -12.20 9.96
N SER A 407 32.61 -13.10 9.11
CA SER A 407 33.83 -13.86 9.28
C SER A 407 35.05 -12.96 9.08
N ASN A 408 36.18 -13.30 9.69
CA ASN A 408 37.47 -12.66 9.38
C ASN A 408 38.07 -13.12 8.04
N LEU A 409 37.52 -14.19 7.44
CA LEU A 409 38.00 -14.78 6.21
C LEU A 409 37.17 -14.34 5.01
N ASN A 410 37.82 -14.20 3.85
CA ASN A 410 37.12 -14.03 2.58
C ASN A 410 36.50 -15.36 2.08
N SER A 411 35.67 -15.29 1.05
CA SER A 411 34.97 -16.46 0.49
C SER A 411 35.89 -17.61 0.08
N ALA A 412 37.10 -17.33 -0.43
CA ALA A 412 38.03 -18.38 -0.87
C ALA A 412 38.66 -19.11 0.33
N GLU A 413 39.15 -18.36 1.31
CA GLU A 413 39.69 -18.88 2.57
C GLU A 413 38.61 -19.64 3.35
N PHE A 414 37.43 -19.03 3.50
CA PHE A 414 36.29 -19.62 4.18
C PHE A 414 35.87 -20.94 3.52
N THR A 415 35.78 -20.99 2.19
CA THR A 415 35.43 -22.23 1.46
C THR A 415 36.44 -23.34 1.74
N SER A 416 37.73 -23.01 1.83
CA SER A 416 38.79 -23.98 2.11
C SER A 416 38.64 -24.57 3.51
N ILE A 417 38.36 -23.73 4.50
CA ILE A 417 38.11 -24.17 5.87
C ILE A 417 36.80 -24.94 5.98
N PHE A 418 35.70 -24.46 5.40
CA PHE A 418 34.42 -25.15 5.37
C PHE A 418 34.55 -26.60 4.86
N LYS A 419 35.28 -26.80 3.74
CA LYS A 419 35.51 -28.14 3.16
C LYS A 419 36.26 -29.07 4.11
N ARG A 420 37.24 -28.53 4.85
CA ARG A 420 38.06 -29.29 5.79
C ARG A 420 37.32 -29.61 7.09
N GLU A 421 36.58 -28.63 7.62
CA GLU A 421 36.15 -28.66 9.01
C GLU A 421 34.65 -28.90 9.20
N ILE A 422 33.81 -28.50 8.24
CA ILE A 422 32.35 -28.54 8.38
C ILE A 422 31.73 -29.59 7.47
N LEU A 423 32.11 -29.58 6.19
CA LEU A 423 31.56 -30.48 5.17
C LEU A 423 31.61 -31.97 5.53
N PRO A 424 32.65 -32.50 6.22
CA PRO A 424 32.63 -33.91 6.64
C PRO A 424 31.47 -34.26 7.58
N TYR A 425 31.06 -33.33 8.45
CA TYR A 425 29.99 -33.56 9.42
C TYR A 425 28.59 -33.51 8.81
N THR A 426 28.42 -32.85 7.66
CA THR A 426 27.11 -32.80 6.96
C THR A 426 26.68 -34.17 6.42
N LYS A 427 27.56 -35.16 6.45
CA LYS A 427 27.28 -36.57 6.10
C LYS A 427 26.74 -37.38 7.28
N ASN A 428 26.74 -36.84 8.50
CA ASN A 428 26.19 -37.51 9.67
C ASN A 428 24.66 -37.55 9.58
N LYS A 429 24.04 -38.69 9.95
CA LYS A 429 22.58 -38.85 9.98
C LYS A 429 21.85 -37.83 10.86
N GLY A 430 22.52 -37.30 11.88
CA GLY A 430 21.98 -36.27 12.77
C GLY A 430 22.09 -34.84 12.22
N TYR A 431 22.75 -34.62 11.08
CA TYR A 431 22.88 -33.28 10.51
C TYR A 431 21.51 -32.74 10.06
N GLN A 432 21.23 -31.49 10.40
CA GLN A 432 20.02 -30.78 10.02
C GLN A 432 20.38 -29.45 9.35
N ASP A 433 19.58 -29.07 8.36
CA ASP A 433 19.71 -27.88 7.53
C ASP A 433 18.34 -27.25 7.25
N TYR A 434 18.33 -26.16 6.50
CA TYR A 434 17.10 -25.44 6.16
C TYR A 434 15.95 -26.30 5.59
N PHE A 435 16.24 -27.38 4.87
CA PHE A 435 15.22 -28.18 4.17
C PHE A 435 14.77 -29.41 4.94
N ASN A 436 15.57 -29.92 5.87
CA ASN A 436 15.26 -31.14 6.60
C ASN A 436 15.17 -30.94 8.12
N TRP A 437 15.20 -29.69 8.60
CA TRP A 437 15.02 -29.37 10.01
C TRP A 437 13.68 -29.85 10.55
N THR A 438 13.68 -30.19 11.82
CA THR A 438 12.46 -30.52 12.56
C THR A 438 12.31 -29.58 13.75
N PHE A 439 11.06 -29.36 14.20
CA PHE A 439 10.78 -28.63 15.43
C PHE A 439 11.10 -29.53 16.64
N ASP A 440 12.40 -29.80 16.84
CA ASP A 440 12.92 -30.63 17.91
C ASP A 440 13.74 -29.77 18.86
N ILE A 441 13.10 -29.41 19.99
CA ILE A 441 13.70 -28.61 21.05
C ILE A 441 14.88 -29.31 21.74
N SER A 442 15.16 -30.58 21.48
CA SER A 442 16.35 -31.24 22.04
C SER A 442 17.60 -31.11 21.14
N SER A 443 17.44 -30.59 19.92
CA SER A 443 18.53 -30.49 18.95
C SER A 443 19.52 -29.40 19.36
N SER A 444 20.82 -29.71 19.23
CA SER A 444 21.88 -28.77 19.59
C SER A 444 22.29 -27.89 18.40
N THR A 445 22.48 -26.59 18.63
CA THR A 445 22.93 -25.65 17.59
C THR A 445 24.38 -25.30 17.79
N PHE A 446 25.17 -25.48 16.74
CA PHE A 446 26.55 -25.04 16.71
C PHE A 446 26.67 -23.77 15.86
N LEU A 447 27.10 -22.68 16.49
CA LEU A 447 27.51 -21.47 15.78
C LEU A 447 29.01 -21.56 15.47
N TYR A 448 29.34 -21.88 14.23
CA TYR A 448 30.69 -21.79 13.72
C TYR A 448 31.11 -20.32 13.62
N THR A 449 32.03 -19.94 14.49
CA THR A 449 32.84 -18.75 14.32
C THR A 449 34.26 -19.16 13.99
N ASN A 450 34.99 -18.33 13.25
CA ASN A 450 36.38 -18.61 12.88
C ASN A 450 37.35 -18.47 14.06
N GLN A 451 36.82 -18.30 15.28
CA GLN A 451 37.55 -18.21 16.52
C GLN A 451 37.07 -19.39 17.40
N LEU A 452 38.00 -20.29 17.73
CA LEU A 452 37.86 -21.59 18.42
C LEU A 452 37.71 -22.82 17.52
N ASN A 453 38.39 -23.89 17.95
CA ASN A 453 38.58 -25.15 17.23
C ASN A 453 37.24 -25.90 17.06
N PRO A 454 36.60 -25.79 15.89
CA PRO A 454 35.21 -26.19 15.69
C PRO A 454 35.05 -27.71 15.74
N HIS A 455 36.12 -28.47 15.43
CA HIS A 455 36.12 -29.92 15.55
C HIS A 455 35.90 -30.40 17.00
N ARG A 456 36.45 -29.67 17.99
CA ARG A 456 36.27 -30.03 19.40
C ARG A 456 34.82 -29.82 19.87
N GLU A 457 34.10 -28.89 19.27
CA GLU A 457 32.74 -28.54 19.68
C GLU A 457 31.68 -29.32 18.89
N ILE A 458 31.88 -29.53 17.57
CA ILE A 458 30.93 -30.29 16.74
C ILE A 458 30.95 -31.79 17.08
N SER A 459 32.12 -32.40 17.32
CA SER A 459 32.22 -33.86 17.50
C SER A 459 31.43 -34.39 18.72
N PRO A 460 31.49 -33.77 19.91
CA PRO A 460 30.65 -34.16 21.04
C PRO A 460 29.16 -33.96 20.79
N MET A 461 28.76 -32.88 20.11
CA MET A 461 27.34 -32.57 19.83
C MET A 461 26.74 -33.53 18.80
N ALA A 462 27.48 -33.85 17.74
CA ALA A 462 27.06 -34.81 16.71
C ALA A 462 26.86 -36.23 17.26
N LYS A 463 27.41 -36.55 18.44
CA LYS A 463 27.18 -37.81 19.16
C LYS A 463 25.90 -37.80 20.02
N ARG A 464 25.34 -36.62 20.32
CA ARG A 464 24.17 -36.44 21.22
C ARG A 464 22.82 -36.45 20.50
N GLY A 465 22.81 -36.52 19.17
CA GLY A 465 21.58 -36.57 18.38
C GLY A 465 21.60 -35.64 17.18
N ARG A 466 20.47 -34.97 16.93
CA ARG A 466 20.33 -34.00 15.83
C ARG A 466 21.09 -32.71 16.13
N PHE A 467 21.75 -32.14 15.13
CA PHE A 467 22.51 -30.91 15.27
C PHE A 467 22.46 -30.04 14.02
N TYR A 468 22.60 -28.73 14.25
CA TYR A 468 22.65 -27.70 13.21
C TYR A 468 24.03 -27.04 13.19
N VAL A 469 24.49 -26.65 12.01
CA VAL A 469 25.64 -25.76 11.85
C VAL A 469 25.19 -24.45 11.24
N LEU A 470 25.21 -23.39 12.05
CA LEU A 470 25.07 -22.01 11.61
C LEU A 470 26.47 -21.41 11.53
N MET A 471 26.73 -20.58 10.54
CA MET A 471 28.03 -19.99 10.29
C MET A 471 27.93 -18.48 10.16
N SER A 472 29.00 -17.80 10.54
CA SER A 472 29.26 -16.43 10.07
C SER A 472 29.39 -16.38 8.54
N ILE A 473 29.12 -15.22 7.97
CA ILE A 473 29.18 -14.98 6.52
C ILE A 473 30.59 -14.53 6.14
N PRO A 474 31.20 -15.06 5.05
CA PRO A 474 32.50 -14.60 4.58
C PRO A 474 32.58 -13.08 4.44
N LYS A 475 33.72 -12.48 4.82
CA LYS A 475 33.91 -11.04 4.99
C LYS A 475 33.46 -10.22 3.77
N ASP A 476 33.84 -10.65 2.58
CA ASP A 476 33.50 -10.02 1.30
C ASP A 476 32.00 -10.08 0.99
N LEU A 477 31.33 -11.20 1.27
CA LEU A 477 29.88 -11.32 1.12
C LEU A 477 29.14 -10.50 2.18
N ALA A 478 29.58 -10.57 3.44
CA ALA A 478 28.99 -9.79 4.53
C ALA A 478 29.08 -8.29 4.23
N ASN A 479 30.24 -7.80 3.78
CA ASN A 479 30.42 -6.41 3.37
C ASN A 479 29.49 -6.01 2.22
N ALA A 480 29.35 -6.87 1.21
CA ALA A 480 28.44 -6.60 0.08
C ALA A 480 26.97 -6.55 0.52
N ILE A 481 26.55 -7.44 1.43
CA ILE A 481 25.20 -7.46 1.99
C ILE A 481 24.97 -6.21 2.87
N THR A 482 25.91 -5.89 3.76
CA THR A 482 25.89 -4.67 4.58
C THR A 482 25.74 -3.42 3.72
N THR A 483 26.57 -3.28 2.66
CA THR A 483 26.51 -2.16 1.71
C THR A 483 25.16 -2.06 0.99
N LYS A 484 24.51 -3.19 0.76
CA LYS A 484 23.17 -3.24 0.15
C LYS A 484 22.10 -2.80 1.14
N LEU A 485 22.10 -3.33 2.37
CA LEU A 485 21.05 -3.11 3.36
C LEU A 485 21.18 -1.79 4.12
N GLU A 486 22.39 -1.22 4.29
CA GLU A 486 22.60 0.07 4.98
C GLU A 486 21.91 1.26 4.28
N LYS A 487 21.62 1.09 2.98
CA LYS A 487 20.92 2.07 2.15
C LYS A 487 19.41 2.07 2.40
N GLU A 488 18.87 1.07 3.09
CA GLU A 488 17.44 0.94 3.30
C GLU A 488 17.02 1.55 4.63
N GLN A 489 16.15 2.55 4.59
CA GLN A 489 15.73 3.26 5.81
C GLN A 489 14.91 2.40 6.78
N SER A 490 14.20 1.41 6.25
CA SER A 490 13.42 0.46 7.07
C SER A 490 14.29 -0.60 7.76
N ILE A 491 15.61 -0.61 7.52
CA ILE A 491 16.55 -1.58 8.10
C ILE A 491 17.60 -0.81 8.90
N GLN A 492 17.86 -1.28 10.12
CA GLN A 492 18.99 -0.82 10.92
C GLN A 492 19.97 -1.98 11.10
N LEU A 493 21.20 -1.79 10.64
CA LEU A 493 22.29 -2.71 10.96
C LEU A 493 22.82 -2.36 12.36
N VAL A 494 22.95 -3.37 13.22
CA VAL A 494 23.47 -3.24 14.58
C VAL A 494 24.80 -3.98 14.71
N ASN A 495 25.53 -3.74 15.81
CA ASN A 495 26.90 -4.24 15.97
C ASN A 495 27.00 -5.53 16.81
N SER A 496 25.90 -5.96 17.43
CA SER A 496 25.84 -7.17 18.24
C SER A 496 24.55 -7.95 17.98
N PRO A 497 24.56 -9.29 18.14
CA PRO A 497 23.34 -10.10 18.08
C PRO A 497 22.26 -9.63 19.07
N GLN A 498 22.64 -9.17 20.26
CA GLN A 498 21.72 -8.81 21.34
C GLN A 498 20.91 -7.54 21.05
N GLU A 499 21.42 -6.65 20.20
CA GLU A 499 20.70 -5.47 19.72
C GLU A 499 19.75 -5.77 18.55
N ALA A 500 19.90 -6.95 17.92
CA ALA A 500 19.20 -7.29 16.70
C ALA A 500 17.83 -7.91 16.99
N ASN A 501 16.87 -7.69 16.09
CA ASN A 501 15.66 -8.48 16.08
C ASN A 501 15.89 -9.81 15.36
N LEU A 502 16.75 -9.82 14.34
CA LEU A 502 17.10 -11.00 13.55
C LEU A 502 18.59 -10.97 13.21
N VAL A 503 19.19 -12.16 13.10
CA VAL A 503 20.58 -12.36 12.68
C VAL A 503 20.58 -13.15 11.38
N LEU A 504 21.34 -12.68 10.39
CA LEU A 504 21.49 -13.39 9.11
C LEU A 504 22.64 -14.40 9.21
N TYR A 505 22.31 -15.69 9.29
CA TYR A 505 23.32 -16.75 9.33
C TYR A 505 23.47 -17.44 7.97
N LEU A 506 24.61 -18.09 7.81
CA LEU A 506 24.90 -19.02 6.73
C LEU A 506 24.70 -20.46 7.20
N ASN A 507 23.97 -21.27 6.44
CA ASN A 507 23.81 -22.71 6.62
C ASN A 507 24.18 -23.44 5.31
N TYR A 508 24.45 -24.74 5.37
CA TYR A 508 24.71 -25.55 4.18
C TYR A 508 23.69 -26.67 4.04
N ALA A 509 22.87 -26.61 2.99
CA ALA A 509 21.88 -27.63 2.73
C ALA A 509 22.46 -28.78 1.90
N VAL A 510 22.27 -30.02 2.37
CA VAL A 510 22.65 -31.23 1.63
C VAL A 510 21.51 -31.71 0.75
N VAL A 511 21.76 -32.72 -0.09
CA VAL A 511 20.70 -33.33 -0.91
C VAL A 511 19.69 -34.00 0.01
N SER A 512 18.41 -33.70 -0.21
CA SER A 512 17.26 -34.26 0.51
C SER A 512 16.04 -34.35 -0.42
N ASN A 513 14.90 -34.80 0.09
CA ASN A 513 13.66 -34.83 -0.69
C ASN A 513 13.29 -33.44 -1.21
N ASP A 514 13.47 -32.41 -0.37
CA ASP A 514 13.10 -31.03 -0.64
C ASP A 514 14.25 -30.17 -1.18
N ASN A 515 15.46 -30.73 -1.28
CA ASN A 515 16.62 -30.06 -1.86
C ASN A 515 17.40 -30.96 -2.82
N LYS A 516 17.31 -30.70 -4.12
CA LYS A 516 17.94 -31.56 -5.15
C LYS A 516 19.44 -31.36 -5.34
N THR A 517 19.98 -30.22 -4.90
CA THR A 517 21.42 -29.92 -5.08
C THR A 517 21.97 -29.24 -3.83
N PRO A 518 23.21 -29.60 -3.42
CA PRO A 518 23.83 -28.97 -2.26
C PRO A 518 24.02 -27.48 -2.51
N ARG A 519 23.80 -26.66 -1.48
CA ARG A 519 23.86 -25.20 -1.60
C ARG A 519 24.05 -24.53 -0.25
N PHE A 520 24.65 -23.36 -0.29
CA PHE A 520 24.65 -22.44 0.84
C PHE A 520 23.30 -21.74 0.93
N VAL A 521 22.80 -21.59 2.15
CA VAL A 521 21.51 -20.97 2.46
C VAL A 521 21.74 -19.84 3.44
N PHE A 522 21.32 -18.64 3.05
CA PHE A 522 21.30 -17.45 3.90
C PHE A 522 19.88 -17.29 4.43
N THR A 523 19.74 -17.24 5.75
CA THR A 523 18.43 -17.24 6.39
C THR A 523 18.49 -16.50 7.72
N TYR A 524 17.39 -15.86 8.06
CA TYR A 524 17.25 -15.15 9.32
C TYR A 524 16.92 -16.08 10.46
N HIS A 525 17.45 -15.75 11.62
CA HIS A 525 17.19 -16.41 12.89
C HIS A 525 17.04 -15.39 14.01
N GLU A 526 16.32 -15.73 15.08
CA GLU A 526 16.43 -14.96 16.33
C GLU A 526 17.89 -15.01 16.85
N PRO A 527 18.37 -13.97 17.55
CA PRO A 527 19.69 -13.98 18.16
C PRO A 527 19.89 -15.24 19.02
N LEU A 528 21.03 -15.91 18.83
CA LEU A 528 21.39 -17.06 19.65
C LEU A 528 21.73 -16.59 21.08
N PRO A 529 21.47 -17.41 22.12
CA PRO A 529 21.85 -17.08 23.49
C PRO A 529 23.36 -16.79 23.62
N PRO A 530 23.77 -15.87 24.49
CA PRO A 530 25.19 -15.51 24.68
C PRO A 530 26.05 -16.64 25.29
N ASP A 531 25.45 -17.52 26.09
CA ASP A 531 26.17 -18.63 26.74
C ASP A 531 26.11 -19.90 25.88
N ASN A 532 27.19 -20.17 25.15
CA ASN A 532 27.44 -21.47 24.51
C ASN A 532 27.83 -22.57 25.51
N SER A 533 27.96 -22.24 26.80
CA SER A 533 28.26 -23.18 27.87
C SER A 533 26.99 -23.92 28.32
N SER A 534 26.92 -25.21 27.96
CA SER A 534 26.02 -26.22 28.52
C SER A 534 24.50 -26.03 28.32
N GLY A 535 23.95 -26.66 27.29
CA GLY A 535 22.57 -27.14 27.31
C GLY A 535 21.44 -26.12 27.14
N ALA A 536 21.75 -24.84 26.86
CA ALA A 536 20.74 -23.88 26.46
C ALA A 536 20.12 -24.30 25.11
N ILE A 537 18.92 -24.86 25.16
CA ILE A 537 18.11 -25.19 23.99
C ILE A 537 17.78 -23.87 23.26
N SER A 538 18.51 -23.56 22.18
CA SER A 538 18.06 -22.53 21.25
C SER A 538 16.94 -23.12 20.40
N ARG A 539 15.75 -22.52 20.42
CA ARG A 539 14.68 -22.89 19.48
C ARG A 539 15.15 -22.54 18.08
N ILE A 540 15.59 -23.54 17.31
CA ILE A 540 15.96 -23.30 15.92
C ILE A 540 14.71 -23.20 15.07
N ARG A 541 14.46 -21.99 14.58
CA ARG A 541 13.39 -21.66 13.66
C ARG A 541 13.98 -20.82 12.56
N PHE A 542 14.19 -21.45 11.42
CA PHE A 542 14.49 -20.73 10.19
C PHE A 542 13.31 -19.87 9.81
N TYR A 543 13.62 -18.67 9.33
CA TYR A 543 12.63 -17.85 8.68
C TYR A 543 12.18 -18.53 7.37
N GLY A 544 10.89 -18.46 7.03
CA GLY A 544 10.34 -19.18 5.87
C GLY A 544 10.88 -18.72 4.51
N TYR A 545 11.59 -17.60 4.50
CA TYR A 545 12.25 -17.03 3.33
C TYR A 545 13.76 -17.19 3.44
N ARG A 546 14.42 -17.46 2.31
CA ARG A 546 15.85 -17.73 2.23
C ARG A 546 16.44 -17.15 0.95
N ALA A 547 17.73 -16.88 0.98
CA ALA A 547 18.54 -16.68 -0.21
C ALA A 547 19.52 -17.83 -0.36
N THR A 548 19.90 -18.20 -1.60
CA THR A 548 20.77 -19.37 -1.80
C THR A 548 21.89 -19.11 -2.79
N ALA A 549 23.02 -19.77 -2.57
CA ALA A 549 24.15 -19.75 -3.49
C ALA A 549 24.74 -21.16 -3.63
N PRO A 550 25.01 -21.65 -4.85
CA PRO A 550 25.63 -22.97 -5.03
C PRO A 550 27.09 -23.00 -4.54
N ARG A 551 27.73 -21.83 -4.41
CA ARG A 551 29.10 -21.64 -3.94
C ARG A 551 29.26 -20.24 -3.34
N LEU A 552 30.29 -20.03 -2.52
CA LEU A 552 30.57 -18.73 -1.89
C LEU A 552 31.45 -17.82 -2.76
N LEU A 553 32.28 -18.37 -3.65
CA LEU A 553 33.07 -17.58 -4.60
C LEU A 553 32.18 -17.14 -5.77
N LEU A 554 31.68 -15.91 -5.70
CA LEU A 554 30.72 -15.36 -6.65
C LEU A 554 31.38 -14.34 -7.59
N ASN A 555 30.98 -14.36 -8.86
CA ASN A 555 31.26 -13.23 -9.76
C ASN A 555 30.32 -12.06 -9.46
N ARG A 556 30.57 -10.90 -10.09
CA ARG A 556 29.80 -9.67 -9.84
C ARG A 556 28.29 -9.83 -10.04
N LEU A 557 27.87 -10.56 -11.09
CA LEU A 557 26.45 -10.78 -11.39
C LEU A 557 25.78 -11.65 -10.32
N ALA A 558 26.42 -12.76 -9.94
CA ALA A 558 25.89 -13.65 -8.91
C ALA A 558 25.86 -12.99 -7.52
N LEU A 559 26.87 -12.17 -7.19
CA LEU A 559 26.89 -11.39 -5.95
C LEU A 559 25.76 -10.35 -5.91
N THR A 560 25.50 -9.69 -7.04
CA THR A 560 24.37 -8.74 -7.17
C THR A 560 23.04 -9.47 -7.02
N ALA A 561 22.87 -10.64 -7.64
CA ALA A 561 21.68 -11.46 -7.49
C ALA A 561 21.47 -11.89 -6.03
N LEU A 562 22.51 -12.40 -5.36
CA LEU A 562 22.45 -12.82 -3.96
C LEU A 562 22.08 -11.65 -3.03
N THR A 563 22.72 -10.49 -3.17
CA THR A 563 22.42 -9.33 -2.32
C THR A 563 21.03 -8.76 -2.58
N ASN A 564 20.52 -8.83 -3.81
CA ASN A 564 19.12 -8.51 -4.11
C ASN A 564 18.15 -9.52 -3.48
N GLU A 565 18.44 -10.82 -3.54
CA GLU A 565 17.64 -11.86 -2.90
C GLU A 565 17.61 -11.68 -1.38
N ILE A 566 18.76 -11.38 -0.76
CA ILE A 566 18.86 -11.08 0.67
C ILE A 566 18.03 -9.83 1.04
N GLN A 567 18.10 -8.77 0.23
CA GLN A 567 17.23 -7.61 0.41
C GLN A 567 15.74 -8.00 0.37
N GLN A 568 15.33 -8.83 -0.58
CA GLN A 568 13.93 -9.26 -0.69
C GLN A 568 13.48 -10.08 0.52
N ILE A 569 14.25 -11.09 0.96
CA ILE A 569 13.89 -11.85 2.17
C ILE A 569 13.91 -10.99 3.44
N THR A 570 14.64 -9.86 3.44
CA THR A 570 14.60 -8.88 4.52
C THR A 570 13.28 -8.11 4.54
N TYR A 571 12.76 -7.74 3.36
CA TYR A 571 11.43 -7.15 3.26
C TYR A 571 10.35 -8.15 3.65
N ASP A 572 10.50 -9.42 3.26
CA ASP A 572 9.63 -10.49 3.74
C ASP A 572 9.72 -10.66 5.28
N ALA A 573 10.91 -10.46 5.86
CA ALA A 573 11.12 -10.44 7.31
C ALA A 573 10.37 -9.29 8.02
N ILE A 574 10.33 -8.12 7.40
CA ILE A 574 9.52 -6.99 7.88
C ILE A 574 8.02 -7.31 7.75
N ARG A 575 7.61 -7.93 6.64
CA ARG A 575 6.20 -8.21 6.31
C ARG A 575 5.54 -9.24 7.23
N SER A 576 6.25 -10.26 7.74
CA SER A 576 5.61 -11.17 8.71
C SER A 576 5.24 -10.53 10.04
N LYS A 577 5.84 -9.38 10.37
CA LYS A 577 5.56 -8.66 11.60
C LYS A 577 4.35 -7.73 11.49
N GLY A 578 3.79 -7.58 10.29
CA GLY A 578 2.58 -6.79 10.03
C GLY A 578 2.62 -6.02 8.72
N THR A 579 1.67 -5.10 8.57
CA THR A 579 1.35 -4.43 7.31
C THR A 579 1.98 -3.05 7.16
N ARG A 580 3.10 -2.75 7.86
CA ARG A 580 3.73 -1.42 7.82
C ARG A 580 4.29 -1.08 6.43
N TRP A 581 4.12 0.13 5.92
CA TRP A 581 4.73 0.56 4.66
C TRP A 581 6.25 0.48 4.74
N ILE A 582 6.90 -0.21 3.78
CA ILE A 582 8.35 -0.23 3.70
C ILE A 582 8.80 1.02 2.95
N ASN A 583 9.64 1.81 3.60
CA ASN A 583 10.17 3.04 3.03
C ASN A 583 11.32 2.71 2.07
N MET A 584 11.01 2.70 0.78
CA MET A 584 11.94 2.39 -0.31
C MET A 584 12.81 3.57 -0.76
N TYR A 585 12.75 4.73 -0.08
CA TYR A 585 13.69 5.81 -0.35
C TYR A 585 15.07 5.44 0.23
N ALA A 586 16.09 5.45 -0.62
CA ALA A 586 17.46 5.22 -0.18
C ALA A 586 17.85 6.24 0.90
N LYS A 587 18.45 5.76 2.00
CA LYS A 587 18.96 6.57 3.09
C LYS A 587 19.95 7.59 2.52
N LYS A 588 19.64 8.87 2.67
CA LYS A 588 20.62 9.92 2.42
C LYS A 588 21.62 9.86 3.57
N ILE A 589 22.87 9.52 3.26
CA ILE A 589 23.95 9.68 4.22
C ILE A 589 24.02 11.20 4.46
N SER A 590 23.65 11.64 5.66
CA SER A 590 23.81 13.04 6.05
C SER A 590 25.28 13.41 5.85
N TYR A 591 25.54 14.43 5.01
CA TYR A 591 26.86 15.02 4.83
C TYR A 591 27.37 15.64 6.12
#